data_AF-A0A1A8T2M5-F1
#
_entry.id   AF-A0A1A8T2M5-F1
#
_cell.length_a   1.000
_cell.length_b   1.000
_cell.length_c   1.000
_cell.angle_alpha   90.00
_cell.angle_beta   90.00
_cell.angle_gamma   90.00
#
_symmetry.space_group_name_H-M   'P 1'
#
loop_
_entity.id
_entity.type
_entity.pdbx_description
1 polymer ?
#
loop_
_entity_poly.entity_id
_entity_poly.type
_entity_poly.pdbx_seq_one_letter_code
_entity_poly.pdbx_strand_id
1 'polypeptide(L)'
;MSFSLNIENTVSILAGFMVLSIILYYIVTLIYYLKVVKKLDKVILSHGIDKDQFDLFYRRFNYYKKAVFNPSFFTEKKKVYIFDPKILEGRTTNTDKKIMKLHTFFYRVALLVIFSSFT
;
A
#
# COMPACT_ATOMS: atom_id res chain seq x y z
N MET A 1 27.48 30.45 -17.71
CA MET A 1 28.08 29.51 -16.73
C MET A 1 27.23 29.35 -15.46
N SER A 2 26.40 30.33 -15.07
CA SER A 2 25.47 30.21 -13.92
C SER A 2 24.22 29.33 -14.20
N PHE A 3 23.73 29.30 -15.44
CA PHE A 3 22.53 28.54 -15.80
C PHE A 3 22.72 27.02 -15.73
N SER A 4 23.88 26.49 -16.13
CA SER A 4 24.20 25.06 -16.05
C SER A 4 24.32 24.56 -14.60
N LEU A 5 24.96 25.35 -13.74
CA LEU A 5 25.08 25.08 -12.29
C LEU A 5 23.71 25.01 -11.59
N ASN A 6 22.75 25.84 -12.00
CA ASN A 6 21.39 25.79 -11.46
C ASN A 6 20.61 24.56 -11.93
N ILE A 7 20.85 24.09 -13.16
CA ILE A 7 20.21 22.86 -13.68
C ILE A 7 20.77 21.63 -12.95
N GLU A 8 22.09 21.50 -12.81
CA GLU A 8 22.73 20.39 -12.13
C GLU A 8 22.28 20.26 -10.66
N ASN A 9 22.18 21.39 -9.95
CA ASN A 9 21.65 21.41 -8.59
C ASN A 9 20.18 21.01 -8.54
N THR A 10 19.36 21.47 -9.48
CA THR A 10 17.93 21.12 -9.54
C THR A 10 17.74 19.63 -9.80
N VAL A 11 18.49 19.04 -10.73
CA VAL A 11 18.46 17.60 -11.04
C VAL A 11 18.90 16.79 -9.83
N SER A 12 19.95 17.22 -9.14
CA SER A 12 20.46 16.52 -7.94
C SER A 12 19.45 16.54 -6.78
N ILE A 13 18.77 17.67 -6.56
CA ILE A 13 17.70 17.78 -5.56
C ILE A 13 16.54 16.85 -5.90
N LEU A 14 16.10 16.84 -7.16
CA LEU A 14 15.03 15.95 -7.62
C LEU A 14 15.39 14.47 -7.43
N ALA A 15 16.61 14.07 -7.80
CA ALA A 15 17.10 12.71 -7.58
C ALA A 15 17.11 12.35 -6.08
N GLY A 16 17.53 13.28 -5.22
CA GLY A 16 17.46 13.12 -3.76
C GLY A 16 16.03 12.89 -3.26
N PHE A 17 15.05 13.66 -3.74
CA PHE A 17 13.64 13.47 -3.41
C PHE A 17 13.08 12.12 -3.88
N MET A 18 13.49 11.65 -5.07
CA MET A 18 13.09 10.35 -5.60
C MET A 18 13.60 9.21 -4.71
N VAL A 19 14.90 9.21 -4.36
CA VAL A 19 15.50 8.22 -3.46
C VAL A 19 14.84 8.24 -2.09
N LEU A 20 14.63 9.42 -1.52
CA LEU A 20 13.95 9.57 -0.23
C LEU A 20 12.53 9.00 -0.25
N SER A 21 11.79 9.22 -1.34
CA SER A 21 10.43 8.70 -1.51
C SER A 21 10.39 7.17 -1.54
N ILE A 22 11.39 6.52 -2.16
CA ILE A 22 11.53 5.07 -2.17
C ILE A 22 11.84 4.55 -0.76
N ILE A 23 12.76 5.18 -0.03
CA ILE A 23 13.08 4.80 1.35
C ILE A 23 11.84 4.91 2.24
N LEU A 24 11.13 6.03 2.15
CA LEU A 24 9.88 6.23 2.89
C LEU A 24 8.82 5.20 2.52
N TYR A 25 8.72 4.81 1.25
CA TYR A 25 7.83 3.73 0.82
C TYR A 25 8.15 2.41 1.54
N TYR A 26 9.41 1.99 1.63
CA TYR A 26 9.78 0.77 2.36
C TYR A 26 9.45 0.86 3.86
N ILE A 27 9.78 1.99 4.51
CA ILE A 27 9.48 2.21 5.92
C ILE A 27 7.96 2.13 6.17
N VAL A 28 7.17 2.83 5.35
CA VAL A 28 5.71 2.83 5.50
C VAL A 28 5.12 1.46 5.18
N THR A 29 5.69 0.72 4.23
CA THR A 29 5.30 -0.67 3.93
C THR A 29 5.52 -1.57 5.15
N LEU A 30 6.67 -1.44 5.81
CA LEU A 30 6.98 -2.19 7.03
C LEU A 30 6.02 -1.85 8.17
N ILE A 31 5.75 -0.57 8.41
CA ILE A 31 4.80 -0.11 9.43
C ILE A 31 3.41 -0.67 9.13
N TYR A 32 2.96 -0.55 7.87
CA TYR A 32 1.68 -1.08 7.43
C TYR A 32 1.59 -2.59 7.65
N TYR A 33 2.64 -3.32 7.31
CA TYR A 33 2.71 -4.76 7.52
C TYR A 33 2.59 -5.14 9.00
N LEU A 34 3.42 -4.55 9.86
CA LEU A 34 3.50 -4.90 11.27
C LEU A 34 2.25 -4.49 12.06
N LYS A 35 1.68 -3.32 11.77
CA LYS A 35 0.54 -2.78 12.54
C LYS A 35 -0.81 -3.21 12.01
N VAL A 36 -1.00 -3.22 10.69
CA VAL A 36 -2.32 -3.43 10.08
C VAL A 36 -2.43 -4.83 9.47
N VAL A 37 -1.50 -5.24 8.61
CA VAL A 37 -1.61 -6.52 7.90
C VAL A 37 -1.63 -7.70 8.88
N LYS A 38 -0.66 -7.78 9.80
CA LYS A 38 -0.65 -8.85 10.82
C LYS A 38 -1.92 -8.88 11.67
N LYS A 39 -2.54 -7.72 11.91
CA LYS A 39 -3.80 -7.63 12.65
C LYS A 39 -4.96 -8.21 11.82
N LEU A 40 -5.05 -7.86 10.55
CA LEU A 40 -6.09 -8.39 9.65
C LEU A 40 -5.89 -9.88 9.35
N ASP A 41 -4.65 -10.34 9.20
CA ASP A 41 -4.31 -11.76 9.06
C ASP A 41 -4.87 -12.58 10.23
N LYS A 42 -4.76 -12.08 11.46
CA LYS A 42 -5.35 -12.75 12.64
C LYS A 42 -6.87 -12.80 12.58
N VAL A 43 -7.51 -11.73 12.09
CA VAL A 43 -8.99 -11.68 11.97
C VAL A 43 -9.47 -12.67 10.93
N ILE A 44 -8.88 -12.73 9.75
CA ILE A 44 -9.32 -13.69 8.71
C ILE A 44 -9.06 -15.13 9.14
N LEU A 45 -7.93 -15.38 9.82
CA LEU A 45 -7.58 -16.71 10.31
C LEU A 45 -8.59 -17.20 11.36
N SER A 46 -9.08 -16.30 12.22
CA SER A 46 -10.13 -16.64 13.19
C SER A 46 -11.47 -16.99 12.54
N HIS A 47 -11.64 -16.68 11.25
CA HIS A 47 -12.81 -17.05 10.45
C HIS A 47 -12.52 -18.24 9.51
N GLY A 48 -11.42 -18.97 9.73
CA GLY A 48 -11.06 -20.17 8.96
C GLY A 48 -10.50 -19.88 7.56
N ILE A 49 -10.13 -18.64 7.27
CA ILE A 49 -9.60 -18.23 5.97
C ILE A 49 -8.08 -18.20 6.05
N ASP A 50 -7.45 -19.06 5.26
CA ASP A 50 -6.00 -19.08 5.14
C ASP A 50 -5.54 -17.91 4.25
N LYS A 51 -4.65 -17.08 4.81
CA LYS A 51 -4.05 -15.94 4.11
C LYS A 51 -3.23 -16.37 2.91
N ASP A 52 -2.70 -17.59 2.92
CA ASP A 52 -1.85 -18.14 1.87
C ASP A 52 -2.63 -18.33 0.56
N GLN A 53 -3.97 -18.43 0.63
CA GLN A 53 -4.86 -18.47 -0.53
C GLN A 53 -4.79 -17.20 -1.40
N PHE A 54 -4.22 -16.10 -0.88
CA PHE A 54 -4.09 -14.83 -1.60
C PHE A 54 -2.75 -14.12 -1.39
N ASP A 55 -1.73 -14.83 -0.90
CA ASP A 55 -0.42 -14.25 -0.57
C ASP A 55 0.51 -14.06 -1.77
N LEU A 56 -0.04 -13.67 -2.93
CA LEU A 56 0.76 -13.20 -4.06
C LEU A 56 1.26 -11.77 -3.78
N PHE A 57 2.32 -11.67 -2.98
CA PHE A 57 3.09 -10.46 -2.63
C PHE A 57 2.23 -9.25 -2.26
N TYR A 58 1.89 -8.46 -3.28
CA TYR A 58 1.23 -7.17 -3.17
C TYR A 58 -0.30 -7.27 -3.20
N ARG A 59 -0.83 -8.42 -3.62
CA ARG A 59 -2.27 -8.67 -3.68
C ARG A 59 -2.88 -8.61 -2.29
N ARG A 60 -2.30 -9.26 -1.28
CA ARG A 60 -2.82 -9.24 0.11
C ARG A 60 -3.01 -7.82 0.64
N PHE A 61 -2.01 -6.95 0.47
CA PHE A 61 -2.08 -5.55 0.90
C PHE A 61 -3.20 -4.78 0.20
N ASN A 62 -3.33 -4.96 -1.11
CA ASN A 62 -4.40 -4.33 -1.88
C ASN A 62 -5.78 -4.90 -1.57
N TYR A 63 -5.89 -6.20 -1.28
CA TYR A 63 -7.14 -6.85 -0.89
C TYR A 63 -7.67 -6.26 0.41
N TYR A 64 -6.83 -6.12 1.44
CA TYR A 64 -7.24 -5.48 2.68
C TYR A 64 -7.64 -4.02 2.51
N LYS A 65 -6.89 -3.24 1.71
CA LYS A 65 -7.27 -1.86 1.39
C LYS A 65 -8.62 -1.79 0.69
N LYS A 66 -8.86 -2.66 -0.29
CA LYS A 66 -10.14 -2.72 -0.97
C LYS A 66 -11.26 -3.12 -0.01
N ALA A 67 -11.07 -4.15 0.81
CA ALA A 67 -12.09 -4.60 1.74
C ALA A 67 -12.49 -3.51 2.75
N VAL A 68 -11.52 -2.68 3.20
CA VAL A 68 -11.77 -1.61 4.17
C VAL A 68 -12.35 -0.33 3.55
N PHE A 69 -11.90 0.07 2.36
CA PHE A 69 -12.32 1.34 1.75
C PHE A 69 -13.37 1.22 0.66
N ASN A 70 -13.51 0.04 0.05
CA ASN A 70 -14.48 -0.23 -1.00
C ASN A 70 -15.02 -1.67 -0.86
N PRO A 71 -15.79 -1.95 0.20
CA PRO A 71 -16.37 -3.27 0.43
C PRO A 71 -17.37 -3.67 -0.67
N SER A 72 -18.04 -2.72 -1.34
CA SER A 72 -19.02 -3.05 -2.39
C SER A 72 -18.39 -3.71 -3.62
N PHE A 73 -17.08 -3.51 -3.84
CA PHE A 73 -16.31 -4.24 -4.86
C PHE A 73 -16.44 -5.76 -4.74
N PHE A 74 -16.64 -6.26 -3.51
CA PHE A 74 -16.77 -7.68 -3.21
C PHE A 74 -18.21 -8.20 -3.33
N THR A 75 -19.20 -7.31 -3.30
CA THR A 75 -20.62 -7.67 -3.42
C THR A 75 -21.16 -7.52 -4.84
N GLU A 76 -20.62 -6.59 -5.63
CA GLU A 76 -21.11 -6.24 -6.97
C GLU A 76 -20.72 -7.25 -8.06
N LYS A 77 -19.69 -8.07 -7.83
CA LYS A 77 -19.25 -9.08 -8.80
C LYS A 77 -19.49 -10.46 -8.21
N LYS A 78 -20.25 -11.31 -8.92
CA LYS A 78 -20.40 -12.77 -8.69
C LYS A 78 -19.07 -13.54 -8.84
N LYS A 79 -17.96 -12.99 -8.35
CA LYS A 79 -16.68 -13.68 -8.25
C LYS A 79 -16.59 -14.26 -6.85
N VAL A 80 -16.21 -15.53 -6.75
CA VAL A 80 -15.84 -16.16 -5.49
C VAL A 80 -14.63 -15.40 -4.96
N TYR A 81 -14.88 -14.43 -4.09
CA TYR A 81 -13.83 -13.72 -3.37
C TYR A 81 -13.40 -14.57 -2.18
N ILE A 82 -12.14 -14.41 -1.80
CA ILE A 82 -11.47 -15.29 -0.83
C ILE A 82 -12.00 -15.06 0.59
N PHE A 83 -12.58 -13.89 0.84
CA PHE A 83 -13.33 -13.61 2.07
C PHE A 83 -14.37 -12.50 1.86
N ASP A 84 -15.40 -12.48 2.73
CA ASP A 84 -16.38 -11.38 2.81
C ASP A 84 -15.76 -10.18 3.54
N PRO A 85 -15.70 -8.97 2.95
CA PRO A 85 -15.13 -7.79 3.61
C PRO A 85 -15.80 -7.43 4.94
N LYS A 86 -17.05 -7.86 5.19
CA LYS A 86 -17.75 -7.62 6.47
C LYS A 86 -17.01 -8.18 7.68
N ILE A 87 -16.19 -9.23 7.52
CA ILE A 87 -15.39 -9.76 8.65
C ILE A 87 -14.37 -8.76 9.19
N LEU A 88 -14.01 -7.75 8.40
CA LEU A 88 -13.08 -6.68 8.78
C LEU A 88 -13.81 -5.43 9.30
N GLU A 89 -15.13 -5.39 9.21
CA GLU A 89 -15.95 -4.27 9.67
C GLU A 89 -15.79 -4.10 11.20
N GLY A 90 -15.58 -2.86 11.66
CA GLY A 90 -15.29 -2.57 13.06
C GLY A 90 -13.93 -3.06 13.58
N ARG A 91 -13.17 -3.85 12.79
CA ARG A 91 -11.85 -4.36 13.21
C ARG A 91 -10.71 -3.41 12.88
N THR A 92 -10.91 -2.46 11.97
CA THR A 92 -9.94 -1.42 11.63
C THR A 92 -10.19 -0.11 12.36
N THR A 93 -9.18 0.43 13.03
CA THR A 93 -9.23 1.74 13.69
C THR A 93 -9.01 2.88 12.68
N ASN A 94 -9.28 4.13 13.10
CA ASN A 94 -8.96 5.31 12.30
C ASN A 94 -7.45 5.43 12.03
N THR A 95 -6.60 5.04 12.99
CA THR A 95 -5.14 5.01 12.81
C THR A 95 -4.74 3.98 11.75
N ASP A 96 -5.33 2.78 11.78
CA ASP A 96 -5.08 1.76 10.76
C ASP A 96 -5.42 2.29 9.37
N LYS A 97 -6.57 2.96 9.23
CA LYS A 97 -7.00 3.60 7.97
C LYS A 97 -6.03 4.70 7.51
N LYS A 98 -5.50 5.52 8.42
CA LYS A 98 -4.47 6.53 8.08
C LYS A 98 -3.20 5.88 7.56
N ILE A 99 -2.71 4.83 8.22
CA ILE A 99 -1.53 4.07 7.78
C ILE A 99 -1.77 3.46 6.38
N MET A 100 -2.97 2.90 6.14
CA MET A 100 -3.33 2.34 4.84
C MET A 100 -3.34 3.38 3.72
N LYS A 101 -3.85 4.59 3.99
CA LYS A 101 -3.84 5.72 3.04
C LYS A 101 -2.41 6.18 2.78
N LEU A 102 -1.61 6.36 3.83
CA LEU A 102 -0.20 6.76 3.73
C LEU A 102 0.61 5.76 2.89
N HIS A 103 0.44 4.47 3.16
CA HIS A 103 1.07 3.41 2.36
C HIS A 103 0.62 3.45 0.89
N THR A 104 -0.64 3.76 0.62
CA THR A 104 -1.14 3.90 -0.76
C THR A 104 -0.54 5.11 -1.48
N PHE A 105 -0.38 6.22 -0.77
CA PHE A 105 0.28 7.41 -1.31
C PHE A 105 1.73 7.10 -1.69
N PHE A 106 2.55 6.61 -0.75
CA PHE A 106 3.95 6.30 -1.02
C PHE A 106 4.13 5.20 -2.07
N TYR A 107 3.24 4.21 -2.13
CA TYR A 107 3.27 3.21 -3.20
C TYR A 107 3.09 3.84 -4.58
N ARG A 108 2.15 4.77 -4.74
CA ARG A 108 1.93 5.46 -6.01
C ARG A 108 3.11 6.34 -6.39
N VAL A 109 3.68 7.06 -5.42
CA VAL A 109 4.90 7.86 -5.63
C VAL A 109 6.05 6.95 -6.07
N ALA A 110 6.29 5.85 -5.36
CA ALA A 110 7.35 4.90 -5.72
C ALA A 110 7.15 4.31 -7.11
N LEU A 111 5.92 3.93 -7.49
CA LEU A 111 5.63 3.48 -8.85
C LEU A 111 5.98 4.54 -9.90
N LEU A 112 5.57 5.81 -9.69
CA LEU A 112 5.89 6.89 -10.60
C LEU A 112 7.39 7.08 -10.77
N VAL A 113 8.15 7.07 -9.66
CA VAL A 113 9.61 7.18 -9.67
C VAL A 113 10.26 6.03 -10.45
N ILE A 114 9.79 4.80 -10.22
CA ILE A 114 10.28 3.62 -10.93
C ILE A 114 10.01 3.77 -12.42
N PHE A 115 8.77 4.10 -12.82
CA PHE A 115 8.41 4.25 -14.23
C PHE A 115 9.17 5.39 -14.91
N SER A 116 9.35 6.54 -14.25
CA SER A 116 10.13 7.65 -14.79
C SER A 116 11.62 7.35 -14.92
N SER A 117 12.11 6.26 -14.30
CA SER A 117 13.51 5.83 -14.43
C SER A 117 13.75 4.91 -15.63
N PHE A 118 12.70 4.46 -16.33
CA PHE A 118 12.77 3.54 -17.48
C PHE A 118 12.32 4.17 -18.82
N THR A 119 11.96 5.45 -18.81
CA THR A 119 11.61 6.26 -19.99
C THR A 119 12.64 7.35 -20.20
#